data_AF-A0A158ISW7-F1
#
_entry.id   AF-A0A158ISW7-F1
#
_cell.length_a   1.000
_cell.length_b   1.000
_cell.length_c   1.000
_cell.angle_alpha   90.00
_cell.angle_beta   90.00
_cell.angle_gamma   90.00
#
_symmetry.space_group_name_H-M   'P 1'
#
loop_
_entity.id
_entity.type
_entity.pdbx_description
1 polymer ?
#
loop_
_entity_poly.entity_id
_entity_poly.type
_entity_poly.pdbx_seq_one_letter_code
_entity_poly.pdbx_strand_id
1 'polypeptide(L)'
;MQNRLHLDEKTPKMYRHAACAAEPAIVHLEMVIGHYVQSGHRNTPATFTAQYWLGRIAELQMRFDLLPPQKVRLVRLENALSVFIAREQQPDGTMTRRAA
;
A
#
# COMPACT_ATOMS: atom_id res chain seq x y z
N MET A 1 -42.56 14.64 -31.84
CA MET A 1 -42.30 13.90 -30.58
C MET A 1 -40.87 14.19 -30.16
N GLN A 2 -40.68 15.03 -29.14
CA GLN A 2 -39.34 15.42 -28.65
C GLN A 2 -38.84 14.38 -27.64
N ASN A 3 -37.84 13.59 -28.03
CA ASN A 3 -37.12 12.70 -27.11
C ASN A 3 -36.20 13.55 -26.23
N ARG A 4 -36.68 13.92 -25.03
CA ARG A 4 -35.84 14.45 -23.96
C ARG A 4 -35.05 13.30 -23.35
N LEU A 5 -33.79 13.19 -23.73
CA LEU A 5 -32.80 12.38 -23.01
C LEU A 5 -32.62 13.00 -21.62
N HIS A 6 -33.25 12.40 -20.61
CA HIS A 6 -32.94 12.65 -19.21
C HIS A 6 -31.50 12.15 -18.97
N LEU A 7 -30.55 13.08 -18.99
CA LEU A 7 -29.23 12.85 -18.43
C LEU A 7 -29.40 12.83 -16.91
N ASP A 8 -29.63 11.63 -16.38
CA ASP A 8 -29.54 11.30 -14.97
C ASP A 8 -28.17 11.80 -14.47
N GLU A 9 -28.16 12.77 -13.55
CA GLU A 9 -26.99 13.24 -12.82
C GLU A 9 -26.42 12.09 -11.98
N LYS A 10 -25.77 11.13 -12.64
CA LYS A 10 -25.01 10.09 -11.98
C LYS A 10 -23.73 10.70 -11.47
N THR A 11 -23.58 10.68 -10.16
CA THR A 11 -22.32 10.65 -9.41
C THR A 11 -21.12 10.37 -10.32
N PRO A 12 -20.08 11.21 -10.32
CA PRO A 12 -18.96 11.06 -11.23
C PRO A 12 -18.39 9.65 -11.07
N LYS A 13 -18.58 8.82 -12.10
CA LYS A 13 -17.96 7.49 -12.16
C LYS A 13 -16.46 7.75 -12.08
N MET A 14 -15.84 7.43 -10.95
CA MET A 14 -14.38 7.40 -10.87
C MET A 14 -13.92 6.36 -11.90
N TYR A 15 -13.38 6.85 -13.01
CA TYR A 15 -12.81 5.99 -14.03
C TYR A 15 -11.57 5.33 -13.45
N ARG A 16 -11.66 4.02 -13.22
CA ARG A 16 -10.53 3.20 -12.83
C ARG A 16 -9.81 2.70 -14.08
N HIS A 17 -8.50 2.63 -13.99
CA HIS A 17 -7.66 2.10 -15.05
C HIS A 17 -7.77 0.57 -15.10
N ALA A 18 -7.52 0.01 -16.28
CA ALA A 18 -7.54 -1.44 -16.50
C ALA A 18 -6.52 -2.15 -15.60
N ALA A 19 -6.89 -3.35 -15.14
CA ALA A 19 -6.08 -4.16 -14.23
C ALA A 19 -4.66 -4.45 -14.74
N CYS A 20 -4.51 -4.63 -16.06
CA CYS A 20 -3.21 -4.91 -16.68
C CYS A 20 -2.21 -3.76 -16.48
N ALA A 21 -2.68 -2.51 -16.42
CA ALA A 21 -1.83 -1.35 -16.22
C ALA A 21 -1.31 -1.24 -14.78
N ALA A 22 -1.91 -1.96 -13.82
CA ALA A 22 -1.44 -1.99 -12.43
C ALA A 22 -0.24 -2.93 -12.22
N GLU A 23 -0.06 -3.91 -13.11
CA GLU A 23 0.89 -5.01 -12.91
C GLU A 23 2.35 -4.56 -12.71
N PRO A 24 2.90 -3.65 -13.54
CA PRO A 24 4.27 -3.16 -13.34
C PRO A 24 4.45 -2.47 -11.99
N ALA A 25 3.43 -1.73 -11.54
CA ALA A 25 3.47 -1.03 -10.26
C ALA A 25 3.38 -2.00 -9.07
N ILE A 26 2.60 -3.08 -9.18
CA ILE A 26 2.56 -4.14 -8.14
C ILE A 26 3.92 -4.83 -8.04
N VAL A 27 4.53 -5.23 -9.17
CA VAL A 27 5.87 -5.85 -9.18
C VAL A 27 6.91 -4.92 -8.57
N HIS A 28 6.86 -3.63 -8.91
CA HIS A 28 7.75 -2.65 -8.31
C HIS A 28 7.58 -2.57 -6.78
N LEU A 29 6.33 -2.48 -6.30
CA LEU A 29 6.02 -2.45 -4.86
C LEU A 29 6.54 -3.69 -4.13
N GLU A 30 6.39 -4.88 -4.70
CA GLU A 30 6.93 -6.11 -4.11
C GLU A 30 8.45 -6.05 -3.92
N MET A 31 9.16 -5.53 -4.93
CA MET A 31 10.61 -5.38 -4.87
C MET A 31 11.03 -4.36 -3.80
N VAL A 32 10.48 -3.14 -3.84
CA VAL A 32 10.93 -2.07 -2.95
C VAL A 32 10.52 -2.29 -1.50
N ILE A 33 9.32 -2.82 -1.25
CA ILE A 33 8.86 -3.15 0.10
C ILE A 33 9.62 -4.37 0.63
N GLY A 34 9.88 -5.37 -0.22
CA GLY A 34 10.73 -6.51 0.15
C GLY A 34 12.10 -6.06 0.63
N HIS A 35 12.77 -5.18 -0.13
CA HIS A 35 14.06 -4.62 0.27
C HIS A 35 13.95 -3.75 1.53
N TYR A 36 12.91 -2.92 1.64
CA TYR A 36 12.68 -2.06 2.80
C TYR A 36 12.56 -2.86 4.10
N VAL A 37 11.73 -3.91 4.09
CA VAL A 37 11.50 -4.79 5.25
C VAL A 37 12.75 -5.59 5.60
N GLN A 38 13.47 -6.11 4.59
CA GLN A 38 14.68 -6.91 4.82
C GLN A 38 15.86 -6.09 5.35
N SER A 39 16.04 -4.87 4.83
CA SER A 39 17.14 -3.98 5.25
C SER A 39 16.89 -3.29 6.59
N GLY A 40 15.71 -3.48 7.20
CA GLY A 40 15.32 -2.80 8.43
C GLY A 40 15.42 -1.29 8.28
N HIS A 41 14.96 -0.76 7.13
CA HIS A 41 14.99 0.65 6.76
C HIS A 41 16.34 1.40 6.83
N ARG A 42 17.48 0.73 7.14
CA ARG A 42 18.75 1.40 7.47
C ARG A 42 19.31 2.27 6.35
N ASN A 43 19.03 1.91 5.10
CA ASN A 43 19.52 2.60 3.91
C ASN A 43 18.40 3.35 3.17
N THR A 44 17.24 3.51 3.79
CA THR A 44 16.08 4.12 3.15
C THR A 44 15.99 5.59 3.54
N PRO A 45 15.78 6.52 2.59
CA PRO A 45 15.47 7.92 2.90
C PRO A 45 14.32 8.03 3.91
N ALA A 46 14.43 8.99 4.85
CA ALA A 46 13.46 9.17 5.95
C ALA A 46 12.02 9.39 5.48
N THR A 47 11.83 9.83 4.23
CA THR A 47 10.50 10.02 3.61
C THR A 47 9.79 8.72 3.26
N PHE A 48 10.52 7.61 3.07
CA PHE A 48 9.96 6.33 2.63
C PHE A 48 9.66 5.41 3.81
N THR A 49 8.77 5.89 4.69
CA THR A 49 8.29 5.14 5.85
C THR A 49 7.37 4.00 5.46
N ALA A 50 7.10 3.07 6.38
CA ALA A 50 6.11 2.03 6.16
C ALA A 50 4.71 2.62 5.84
N GLN A 51 4.34 3.74 6.47
CA GLN A 51 3.09 4.47 6.16
C GLN A 51 3.06 5.03 4.74
N TYR A 52 4.19 5.52 4.22
CA TYR A 52 4.27 5.95 2.82
C TYR A 52 3.94 4.80 1.88
N TRP A 53 4.52 3.62 2.11
CA TRP A 53 4.27 2.44 1.27
C TRP A 53 2.84 1.93 1.36
N LEU A 54 2.22 1.95 2.54
CA LEU A 54 0.79 1.66 2.71
C LEU A 54 -0.09 2.62 1.89
N GLY A 55 0.24 3.92 1.90
CA GLY A 55 -0.45 4.91 1.07
C GLY A 55 -0.36 4.61 -0.43
N ARG A 56 0.81 4.16 -0.91
CA ARG A 56 0.99 3.77 -2.31
C ARG A 56 0.18 2.53 -2.70
N ILE A 57 0.02 1.58 -1.78
CA ILE A 57 -0.85 0.41 -2.00
C ILE A 57 -2.32 0.85 -2.09
N ALA A 58 -2.80 1.69 -1.17
CA ALA A 58 -4.17 2.19 -1.16
C ALA A 58 -4.50 2.99 -2.42
N GLU A 59 -3.58 3.85 -2.88
CA GLU A 59 -3.73 4.59 -4.13
C GLU A 59 -3.90 3.63 -5.33
N LEU A 60 -3.12 2.57 -5.38
CA LEU A 60 -3.19 1.59 -6.46
C LEU A 60 -4.51 0.79 -6.43
N GLN A 61 -5.00 0.44 -5.24
CA GLN A 61 -6.33 -0.18 -5.07
C GLN A 61 -7.48 0.75 -5.49
N MET A 62 -7.33 2.06 -5.30
CA MET A 62 -8.34 3.04 -5.68
C MET A 62 -8.35 3.32 -7.18
N ARG A 63 -7.17 3.39 -7.81
CA ARG A 63 -6.99 3.84 -9.21
C ARG A 63 -7.21 2.75 -10.24
N PHE A 64 -7.14 1.47 -9.87
CA PHE A 64 -7.19 0.36 -10.82
C PHE A 64 -8.26 -0.66 -10.47
N ASP A 65 -8.88 -1.25 -11.49
CA ASP A 65 -9.80 -2.39 -11.33
C ASP A 65 -9.03 -3.70 -11.16
N LEU A 66 -8.40 -3.86 -9.99
CA LEU A 66 -7.51 -4.98 -9.71
C LEU A 66 -8.20 -6.35 -9.79
N LEU A 67 -7.49 -7.32 -10.37
CA LEU A 67 -7.90 -8.73 -10.36
C LEU A 67 -7.70 -9.36 -8.97
N PRO A 68 -8.42 -10.45 -8.64
CA PRO A 68 -8.26 -11.14 -7.35
C PRO A 68 -6.79 -11.52 -7.01
N PRO A 69 -5.97 -12.07 -7.94
CA PRO A 69 -4.57 -12.37 -7.64
C PRO A 69 -3.74 -11.13 -7.30
N GLN A 70 -4.01 -10.00 -7.94
CA GLN A 70 -3.33 -8.72 -7.66
C GLN A 70 -3.69 -8.21 -6.26
N LYS A 71 -4.97 -8.29 -5.88
CA LYS A 71 -5.42 -7.91 -4.52
C LYS A 71 -4.74 -8.74 -3.44
N VAL A 72 -4.63 -10.06 -3.64
CA VAL A 72 -3.94 -10.95 -2.69
C VAL A 72 -2.48 -10.55 -2.49
N ARG A 73 -1.78 -10.18 -3.57
CA ARG A 73 -0.38 -9.72 -3.48
C ARG A 73 -0.26 -8.41 -2.69
N LEU A 74 -1.15 -7.45 -2.94
CA LEU A 74 -1.17 -6.20 -2.17
C LEU A 74 -1.46 -6.43 -0.68
N VAL A 75 -2.42 -7.30 -0.35
CA VAL A 75 -2.72 -7.65 1.06
C VAL A 75 -1.50 -8.29 1.74
N ARG A 76 -0.72 -9.12 1.03
CA ARG A 76 0.53 -9.67 1.60
C ARG A 76 1.54 -8.57 1.91
N LEU A 77 1.66 -7.55 1.06
CA LEU A 77 2.54 -6.40 1.30
C LEU A 77 2.05 -5.55 2.48
N GLU A 78 0.75 -5.29 2.57
CA GLU A 78 0.13 -4.59 3.72
C GLU A 78 0.41 -5.31 5.05
N ASN A 79 0.27 -6.63 5.06
CA ASN A 79 0.57 -7.45 6.23
C ASN A 79 2.06 -7.39 6.61
N ALA A 80 2.96 -7.47 5.63
CA ALA A 80 4.39 -7.36 5.87
C ALA A 80 4.77 -6.00 6.48
N LEU A 81 4.21 -4.91 5.95
CA LEU A 81 4.41 -3.55 6.47
C LEU A 81 3.80 -3.37 7.86
N SER A 82 2.62 -3.93 8.11
CA SER A 82 1.96 -3.84 9.43
C SER A 82 2.76 -4.56 10.52
N VAL A 83 3.28 -5.76 10.21
CA VAL A 83 4.17 -6.49 11.11
C VAL A 83 5.47 -5.73 11.34
N PHE A 84 6.02 -5.09 10.30
CA PHE A 84 7.22 -4.27 10.42
C PHE A 84 7.01 -3.08 11.36
N ILE A 85 5.92 -2.33 11.19
CA ILE A 85 5.54 -1.22 12.06
C ILE A 85 5.39 -1.68 13.51
N ALA A 86 4.73 -2.82 13.74
CA ALA A 86 4.53 -3.36 15.08
C ALA A 86 5.88 -3.70 15.77
N ARG A 87 6.87 -4.17 15.01
CA ARG A 87 8.23 -4.42 15.52
C ARG A 87 8.98 -3.14 15.83
N GLU A 88 8.88 -2.12 14.98
CA GLU A 88 9.51 -0.82 15.25
C GLU A 88 8.93 -0.11 16.47
N GLN A 89 7.63 -0.28 16.72
CA GLN A 89 6.94 0.30 17.89
C GLN A 89 7.17 -0.48 19.19
N GLN A 90 7.77 -1.67 19.12
CA GLN A 90 8.33 -2.35 20.28
C GLN A 90 9.81 -1.98 20.38
N PRO A 91 10.18 -0.86 21.03
CA PRO A 91 11.56 -0.72 21.44
C PRO A 91 11.82 -1.90 22.38
N ASP A 92 12.83 -2.69 22.06
CA ASP A 92 13.39 -3.67 22.98
C ASP A 92 13.38 -3.06 24.39
N GLY A 93 12.59 -3.64 25.28
CA GLY A 93 12.57 -3.33 26.71
C GLY A 93 13.90 -3.74 27.31
N THR A 94 14.95 -2.98 26.99
CA THR A 94 16.31 -3.25 27.45
C THR A 94 16.59 -2.33 28.62
N MET A 95 16.75 -2.96 29.79
CA MET A 95 17.60 -2.52 30.89
C MET A 95 17.18 -1.26 31.66
N THR A 96 16.52 -1.48 32.80
CA THR A 96 16.84 -0.71 34.02
C THR A 96 16.61 -1.57 35.27
N ARG A 97 17.49 -2.56 35.47
CA ARG A 97 17.78 -3.04 36.83
C ARG A 97 19.19 -3.63 36.93
N ARG A 98 20.18 -2.75 36.88
CA ARG A 98 21.46 -2.94 37.57
C ARG A 98 21.82 -1.62 38.26
N ALA A 99 21.77 -1.68 39.59
CA ALA A 99 22.20 -0.75 40.65
C ALA A 99 21.11 -0.84 41.74
N ALA A 100 21.34 -1.27 42.98
CA ALA A 100 22.54 -1.61 43.73
C ALA A 100 22.17 -2.73 44.73
#